data_AF-A0AAD9QYR4-F1
#
_entry.id   AF-A0AAD9QYR4-F1
#
_cell.length_a   1.000
_cell.length_b   1.000
_cell.length_c   1.000
_cell.angle_alpha   90.00
_cell.angle_beta   90.00
_cell.angle_gamma   90.00
#
_symmetry.space_group_name_H-M   'P 1'
#
loop_
_entity.id
_entity.type
_entity.pdbx_description
1 polymer ?
#
loop_
_entity_poly.entity_id
_entity_poly.type
_entity_poly.pdbx_seq_one_letter_code
_entity_poly.pdbx_strand_id
1 'polypeptide(L)'
;MNVTWEDPTQLNGEALGYKFVFEKQLHNGQWEGIQREVVVCSPPVTLTGLDINSRYRVKVTAGTRKGYGPFSEYVEGVTCSCPETFLISSNPSSLDDSHEKLSDIIKSLVERLCSYCHAFKETKLILVNENSQINFPVVMSHGYAGDGSAFVPVIQVPGLAVIQRKTEPELGAMEKVMAFSVFDSWPIMAISAVLTILAALLIWFLDTSANSEEFPHGFWQGFGNGVWWAFITMTTLGYGDRTPKSDPAKAFAIVWFLVGLVVFALFSSGLSSDLTLVVSKGGPAKAEKEGQVLNIATLQNSTERDVVLRKLMDRFNLSAEFNTIEQLVAMLKNGTVDAILIDMYAPVRRLDLFNGTWFEVTEIVEKEISHGIILNGDKAMALGKDLEEAIRNDDVQSKFLVHENEEEEDHGHHETHEEEEEESGLVFFEPRKNHCEDEQDMRKLVEEFHKDFTNTYERLRKKARLIVKLKKSSQNVTKFFLLKKQIMTKHMNDYEEAKIW
;
A
#
# COMPACT_ATOMS: atom_id res chain seq x y z
N MET A 1 10.64 15.20 46.25
CA MET A 1 11.24 14.03 46.92
C MET A 1 11.25 14.32 48.42
N ASN A 2 10.66 13.44 49.23
CA ASN A 2 10.74 13.52 50.69
C ASN A 2 11.88 12.62 51.15
N VAL A 3 12.87 13.18 51.84
CA VAL A 3 14.01 12.41 52.36
C VAL A 3 13.87 12.35 53.88
N THR A 4 13.72 11.13 54.40
CA THR A 4 13.65 10.84 55.85
C THR A 4 14.94 10.18 56.30
N TRP A 5 15.50 10.62 57.43
CA TRP A 5 16.68 10.01 58.03
C TRP A 5 16.53 10.00 59.55
N GLU A 6 17.29 9.14 60.23
CA GLU A 6 17.33 9.06 61.68
C GLU A 6 18.42 9.95 62.26
N ASP A 7 18.14 10.61 63.38
CA ASP A 7 19.08 11.52 64.00
C ASP A 7 20.32 10.79 64.56
N PRO A 8 21.53 11.34 64.37
CA PRO A 8 22.74 10.74 64.91
C PRO A 8 22.74 10.75 66.44
N THR A 9 23.34 9.71 67.03
CA THR A 9 23.46 9.58 68.49
C THR A 9 24.30 10.72 69.09
N GLN A 10 23.84 11.28 70.22
CA GLN A 10 24.30 12.56 70.82
C GLN A 10 25.73 12.56 71.41
N LEU A 11 26.64 11.67 70.98
CA LEU A 11 28.00 11.58 71.52
C LEU A 11 28.82 12.88 71.40
N ASN A 12 28.46 13.79 70.49
CA ASN A 12 29.21 15.04 70.20
C ASN A 12 28.38 16.34 70.34
N GLY A 13 27.24 16.31 71.02
CA GLY A 13 26.35 17.46 71.24
C GLY A 13 25.08 17.45 70.38
N GLU A 14 24.22 18.45 70.58
CA GLU A 14 22.96 18.58 69.84
C GLU A 14 23.20 18.97 68.37
N ALA A 15 22.44 18.33 67.46
CA ALA A 15 22.42 18.69 66.06
C ALA A 15 21.78 20.08 65.90
N LEU A 16 22.52 21.00 65.27
CA LEU A 16 22.08 22.38 65.03
C LEU A 16 21.49 22.58 63.62
N GLY A 17 21.70 21.62 62.73
CA GLY A 17 21.12 21.63 61.39
C GLY A 17 21.67 20.51 60.51
N TYR A 18 21.07 20.34 59.35
CA TYR A 18 21.40 19.28 58.40
C TYR A 18 21.82 19.88 57.07
N LYS A 19 22.85 19.28 56.46
CA LYS A 19 23.34 19.64 55.13
C LYS A 19 23.03 18.50 54.17
N PHE A 20 22.28 18.82 53.12
CA PHE A 20 21.97 17.89 52.04
C PHE A 20 22.90 18.10 50.85
N VAL A 21 23.29 16.99 50.22
CA VAL A 21 23.99 16.99 48.93
C VAL A 21 23.24 16.03 48.02
N PHE A 22 22.87 16.50 46.82
CA PHE A 22 22.19 15.69 45.82
C PHE A 22 22.92 15.73 44.49
N GLU A 23 22.83 14.63 43.73
CA GLU A 23 23.51 14.47 42.45
C GLU A 23 22.50 13.98 41.42
N LYS A 24 22.54 14.56 40.22
CA LYS A 24 21.66 14.18 39.11
C LYS A 24 22.32 13.07 38.30
N GLN A 25 21.56 12.07 37.89
CA GLN A 25 22.07 11.09 36.93
C GLN A 25 22.05 11.67 35.51
N LEU A 26 23.21 11.66 34.85
CA LEU A 26 23.36 12.00 33.44
C LEU A 26 22.92 10.84 32.54
N HIS A 27 22.67 11.16 31.27
CA HIS A 27 22.27 10.20 30.24
C HIS A 27 23.29 9.07 30.03
N ASN A 28 24.57 9.30 30.32
CA ASN A 28 25.64 8.29 30.24
C ASN A 28 25.74 7.40 31.49
N GLY A 29 24.79 7.52 32.43
CA GLY A 29 24.77 6.80 33.69
C GLY A 29 25.70 7.36 34.77
N GLN A 30 26.54 8.35 34.45
CA GLN A 30 27.38 9.03 35.44
C GLN A 30 26.54 9.99 36.29
N TRP A 31 27.00 10.25 37.51
CA TRP A 31 26.35 11.19 38.41
C TRP A 31 27.06 12.53 38.34
N GLU A 32 26.34 13.58 38.00
CA GLU A 32 26.84 14.95 38.02
C GLU A 32 26.45 15.61 39.34
N GLY A 33 27.48 16.05 40.06
CA GLY A 33 27.34 16.63 41.39
C GLY A 33 26.89 18.09 41.32
N ILE A 34 25.58 18.34 41.25
CA ILE A 34 25.04 19.65 41.61
C ILE A 34 25.10 19.76 43.13
N GLN A 35 26.26 20.16 43.68
CA GLN A 35 26.42 20.36 45.12
C GLN A 35 25.64 21.61 45.56
N ARG A 36 24.33 21.47 45.74
CA ARG A 36 23.51 22.46 46.42
C ARG A 36 23.37 22.09 47.88
N GLU A 37 24.08 22.84 48.71
CA GLU A 37 24.01 22.72 50.16
C GLU A 37 22.77 23.43 50.67
N VAL A 38 21.79 22.66 51.10
CA VAL A 38 20.63 23.20 51.81
C VAL A 38 20.87 22.93 53.29
N VAL A 39 21.01 23.98 54.10
CA VAL A 39 21.12 23.87 55.55
C VAL A 39 19.73 24.08 56.15
N VAL A 40 19.20 23.07 56.83
CA VAL A 40 17.87 23.14 57.47
C VAL A 40 17.94 22.80 58.94
N CYS A 41 17.19 23.53 59.76
CA CYS A 41 17.21 23.41 61.22
C CYS A 41 16.21 22.37 61.77
N SER A 42 15.25 21.88 60.97
CA SER A 42 14.27 20.86 61.39
C SER A 42 13.70 20.05 60.21
N PRO A 43 13.57 18.72 60.28
CA PRO A 43 12.81 17.91 59.32
C PRO A 43 11.28 18.09 59.47
N PRO A 44 10.46 17.81 58.42
CA PRO A 44 10.85 17.37 57.08
C PRO A 44 11.31 18.52 56.17
N VAL A 45 12.13 18.20 55.16
CA VAL A 45 12.67 19.15 54.18
C VAL A 45 12.20 18.80 52.77
N THR A 46 11.73 19.81 52.04
CA THR A 46 11.38 19.68 50.62
C THR A 46 12.48 20.28 49.75
N LEU A 47 13.11 19.45 48.91
CA LEU A 47 14.07 19.92 47.91
C LEU A 47 13.34 20.53 46.70
N THR A 48 13.68 21.76 46.33
CA THR A 48 13.09 22.50 45.21
C THR A 48 14.12 22.77 44.10
N GLY A 49 13.64 23.03 42.88
CA GLY A 49 14.51 23.30 41.72
C GLY A 49 15.25 22.08 41.19
N LEU A 50 14.65 20.88 41.35
CA LEU A 50 15.09 19.66 40.68
C LEU A 50 14.47 19.57 39.30
N ASP A 51 15.18 18.97 38.36
CA ASP A 51 14.66 18.73 37.01
C ASP A 51 13.58 17.65 37.07
N ILE A 52 12.59 17.76 36.18
CA ILE A 52 11.52 16.76 36.07
C ILE A 52 12.04 15.50 35.36
N ASN A 53 11.31 14.39 35.54
CA ASN A 53 11.64 13.08 34.98
C ASN A 53 13.13 12.69 35.14
N SER A 54 13.71 13.01 36.29
CA SER A 54 15.15 12.89 36.53
C SER A 54 15.42 12.09 37.79
N ARG A 55 16.41 11.19 37.70
CA ARG A 55 16.88 10.42 38.85
C ARG A 55 17.91 11.23 39.62
N TYR A 56 17.71 11.29 40.93
CA TYR A 56 18.61 11.92 41.89
C TYR A 56 19.01 10.93 42.97
N ARG A 57 20.22 11.10 43.49
CA ARG A 57 20.64 10.48 44.75
C ARG A 57 21.00 11.55 45.75
N VAL A 58 20.57 11.37 47.00
CA VAL A 58 20.70 12.37 48.07
C VAL A 58 21.40 11.76 49.27
N LYS A 59 22.34 12.48 49.86
CA LYS A 59 22.96 12.15 51.15
C LYS A 59 22.87 13.33 52.10
N VAL A 60 22.83 13.05 53.40
CA VAL A 60 22.66 14.06 54.45
C VAL A 60 23.75 13.95 55.51
N THR A 61 24.16 15.07 56.10
CA THR A 61 25.02 15.10 57.30
C THR A 61 24.47 16.09 58.32
N ALA A 62 24.65 15.78 59.60
CA ALA A 62 24.28 16.66 60.72
C ALA A 62 25.45 17.56 61.12
N GLY A 63 25.18 18.84 61.31
CA GLY A 63 26.10 19.84 61.83
C GLY A 63 25.91 20.08 63.33
N THR A 64 27.01 20.12 64.08
CA THR A 64 27.06 20.53 65.49
C THR A 64 27.93 21.78 65.64
N ARG A 65 28.05 22.32 66.87
CA ARG A 65 29.01 23.40 67.16
C ARG A 65 30.47 23.05 66.86
N LYS A 66 30.80 21.75 66.73
CA LYS A 66 32.15 21.26 66.40
C LYS A 66 32.38 21.04 64.91
N GLY A 67 31.34 21.12 64.07
CA GLY A 67 31.40 20.83 62.64
C GLY A 67 30.39 19.76 62.19
N TYR A 68 30.49 19.35 60.93
CA TYR A 68 29.63 18.35 60.31
C TYR A 68 30.13 16.92 60.59
N GLY A 69 29.19 16.00 60.85
CA GLY A 69 29.45 14.58 60.99
C GLY A 69 29.68 13.86 59.66
N PRO A 70 29.82 12.53 59.66
CA PRO A 70 29.86 11.74 58.43
C PRO A 70 28.54 11.88 57.65
N PHE A 71 28.63 11.74 56.33
CA PHE A 71 27.44 11.66 55.47
C PHE A 71 26.74 10.31 55.66
N SER A 72 25.42 10.32 55.49
CA SER A 72 24.61 9.11 55.31
C SER A 72 24.96 8.39 54.02
N GLU A 73 24.48 7.15 53.91
CA GLU A 73 24.33 6.48 52.63
C GLU A 73 23.44 7.28 51.68
N TYR A 74 23.62 7.06 50.38
CA TYR A 74 22.79 7.69 49.36
C TYR A 74 21.39 7.06 49.35
N VAL A 75 20.38 7.92 49.27
CA VAL A 75 19.00 7.55 48.99
C VAL A 75 18.66 8.01 47.58
N GLU A 76 18.24 7.08 46.73
CA GLU A 76 17.80 7.39 45.37
C GLU A 76 16.32 7.77 45.34
N GLY A 77 15.97 8.68 44.44
CA GLY A 77 14.60 9.06 44.15
C GLY A 77 14.46 9.61 42.76
N VAL A 78 13.25 9.50 42.21
CA VAL A 78 12.90 10.03 40.89
C VAL A 78 11.93 11.20 41.09
N THR A 79 12.14 12.29 40.35
CA THR A 79 11.18 13.38 40.30
C THR A 79 9.97 12.99 39.46
N CYS A 80 8.86 13.73 39.59
CA CYS A 80 7.66 13.42 38.80
C CYS A 80 7.96 13.53 37.30
N SER A 81 7.38 12.61 36.52
CA SER A 81 7.58 12.53 35.06
C SER A 81 7.09 13.79 34.34
N CYS A 82 6.04 14.42 34.88
CA CYS A 82 5.41 15.59 34.31
C CYS A 82 5.35 16.76 35.30
N PRO A 83 5.27 18.03 34.83
CA PRO A 83 4.96 19.19 35.66
C PRO A 83 3.47 19.20 36.06
N GLU A 84 3.08 20.09 36.98
CA GLU A 84 1.68 20.22 37.41
C GLU A 84 0.72 20.60 36.27
N THR A 85 1.21 21.41 35.31
CA THR A 85 0.44 21.86 34.16
C THR A 85 1.27 21.73 32.87
N PHE A 86 0.65 21.20 31.83
CA PHE A 86 1.17 21.22 30.47
C PHE A 86 0.22 22.00 29.55
N LEU A 87 0.80 22.81 28.68
CA LEU A 87 0.09 23.46 27.59
C LEU A 87 0.13 22.56 26.36
N ILE A 88 -1.02 22.08 25.91
CA ILE A 88 -1.14 21.16 24.76
C ILE A 88 -1.90 21.82 23.61
N SER A 89 -1.58 21.44 22.38
CA SER A 89 -2.39 21.76 21.19
C SER A 89 -2.77 20.47 20.48
N SER A 90 -4.04 20.36 20.12
CA SER A 90 -4.64 19.19 19.50
C SER A 90 -5.19 19.59 18.13
N ASN A 91 -4.61 19.03 17.07
CA ASN A 91 -5.02 19.25 15.70
C ASN A 91 -5.75 18.01 15.13
N PRO A 92 -6.55 18.15 14.06
CA PRO A 92 -7.07 16.99 13.35
C PRO A 92 -5.97 16.35 12.47
N SER A 93 -5.96 15.03 12.37
CA SER A 93 -5.17 14.26 11.39
C SER A 93 -5.98 13.97 10.13
N SER A 94 -5.30 13.79 9.00
CA SER A 94 -5.89 13.23 7.78
C SER A 94 -6.34 11.77 7.93
N LEU A 95 -5.89 11.07 8.99
CA LEU A 95 -6.26 9.70 9.30
C LEU A 95 -7.45 9.58 10.25
N ASP A 96 -7.89 10.69 10.87
CA ASP A 96 -8.99 10.68 11.85
C ASP A 96 -10.32 10.37 11.16
N ASP A 97 -11.10 9.43 11.71
CA ASP A 97 -12.48 9.19 11.26
C ASP A 97 -13.51 9.77 12.26
N SER A 98 -14.78 9.42 12.09
CA SER A 98 -15.86 9.89 12.99
C SER A 98 -15.85 9.24 14.38
N HIS A 99 -15.19 8.09 14.54
CA HIS A 99 -15.23 7.26 15.74
C HIS A 99 -13.99 7.41 16.59
N GLU A 100 -12.81 7.42 15.97
CA GLU A 100 -11.52 7.38 16.63
C GLU A 100 -10.57 8.39 15.99
N LYS A 101 -9.90 9.16 16.85
CA LYS A 101 -8.97 10.22 16.46
C LYS A 101 -7.60 9.93 17.02
N LEU A 102 -6.60 10.12 16.18
CA LEU A 102 -5.20 10.01 16.58
C LEU A 102 -4.87 10.99 17.71
N SER A 103 -5.51 12.17 17.71
CA SER A 103 -5.35 13.15 18.78
C SER A 103 -5.77 12.60 20.15
N ASP A 104 -6.86 11.84 20.22
CA ASP A 104 -7.41 11.34 21.47
C ASP A 104 -6.55 10.20 22.03
N ILE A 105 -5.99 9.36 21.15
CA ILE A 105 -5.01 8.33 21.52
C ILE A 105 -3.75 8.98 22.08
N ILE A 106 -3.17 9.95 21.37
CA ILE A 106 -1.96 10.64 21.84
C ILE A 106 -2.23 11.34 23.18
N LYS A 107 -3.38 11.98 23.35
CA LYS A 107 -3.77 12.61 24.60
C LYS A 107 -3.84 11.59 25.75
N SER A 108 -4.47 10.43 25.53
CA SER A 108 -4.57 9.39 26.55
C SER A 108 -3.21 8.78 26.92
N LEU A 109 -2.28 8.64 25.96
CA LEU A 109 -0.89 8.24 26.21
C LEU A 109 -0.19 9.23 27.15
N VAL A 110 -0.31 10.53 26.87
CA VAL A 110 0.28 11.59 27.72
C VAL A 110 -0.36 11.58 29.11
N GLU A 111 -1.68 11.47 29.21
CA GLU A 111 -2.38 11.40 30.52
C GLU A 111 -1.92 10.19 31.34
N ARG A 112 -1.75 9.03 30.71
CA ARG A 112 -1.28 7.80 31.37
C ARG A 112 0.16 7.94 31.87
N LEU A 113 1.06 8.49 31.07
CA LEU A 113 2.45 8.75 31.47
C LEU A 113 2.56 9.80 32.57
N CYS A 114 1.63 10.75 32.62
CA CYS A 114 1.61 11.86 33.59
C CYS A 114 0.67 11.61 34.80
N SER A 115 0.13 10.40 34.94
CA SER A 115 -1.06 10.10 35.74
C SER A 115 -0.91 10.31 37.25
N TYR A 116 0.24 10.00 37.84
CA TYR A 116 0.42 10.12 39.29
C TYR A 116 1.73 10.80 39.69
N CYS A 117 1.61 11.90 40.43
CA CYS A 117 2.72 12.57 41.10
C CYS A 117 2.38 12.83 42.57
N HIS A 118 3.28 12.46 43.48
CA HIS A 118 3.08 12.64 44.92
C HIS A 118 2.89 14.12 45.34
N ALA A 119 3.36 15.09 44.54
CA ALA A 119 3.29 16.51 44.87
C ALA A 119 1.91 17.14 44.62
N PHE A 120 1.28 16.82 43.48
CA PHE A 120 0.04 17.48 43.03
C PHE A 120 -1.04 16.49 42.59
N LYS A 121 -0.83 15.19 42.84
CA LYS A 121 -1.69 14.05 42.48
C LYS A 121 -1.78 13.82 40.97
N GLU A 122 -2.36 14.75 40.22
CA GLU A 122 -2.62 14.63 38.78
C GLU A 122 -2.08 15.82 38.00
N THR A 123 -1.50 15.54 36.83
CA THR A 123 -1.05 16.56 35.88
C THR A 123 -2.24 17.12 35.10
N LYS A 124 -2.38 18.45 35.05
CA LYS A 124 -3.45 19.11 34.29
C LYS A 124 -2.98 19.46 32.88
N LEU A 125 -3.68 18.94 31.87
CA LEU A 125 -3.47 19.31 30.48
C LEU A 125 -4.42 20.45 30.09
N ILE A 126 -3.86 21.56 29.60
CA ILE A 126 -4.61 22.76 29.21
C ILE A 126 -4.49 22.92 27.69
N LEU A 127 -5.61 22.88 26.98
CA LEU A 127 -5.62 23.14 25.53
C LEU A 127 -5.39 24.63 25.25
N VAL A 128 -4.42 24.92 24.38
CA VAL A 128 -4.09 26.25 23.88
C VAL A 128 -3.85 26.22 22.37
N ASN A 129 -4.11 27.34 21.70
CA ASN A 129 -3.91 27.48 20.25
C ASN A 129 -2.49 27.92 19.88
N GLU A 130 -1.80 28.65 20.76
CA GLU A 130 -0.45 29.16 20.55
C GLU A 130 0.43 28.91 21.78
N ASN A 131 1.75 28.85 21.58
CA ASN A 131 2.76 28.65 22.65
C ASN A 131 2.57 27.38 23.48
N SER A 132 2.03 26.34 22.86
CA SER A 132 1.92 24.99 23.40
C SER A 132 3.29 24.31 23.54
N GLN A 133 3.42 23.56 24.62
CA GLN A 133 4.59 22.74 24.93
C GLN A 133 4.52 21.37 24.25
N ILE A 134 3.32 20.87 23.97
CA ILE A 134 3.11 19.60 23.28
C ILE A 134 2.11 19.84 22.15
N ASN A 135 2.50 19.59 20.91
CA ASN A 135 1.67 19.74 19.71
C ASN A 135 1.46 18.38 19.04
N PHE A 136 0.21 17.99 18.82
CA PHE A 136 -0.11 16.72 18.16
C PHE A 136 -1.50 16.71 17.52
N PRO A 137 -1.74 15.81 16.56
CA PRO A 137 -0.72 15.22 15.70
C PRO A 137 -0.14 16.29 14.78
N VAL A 138 1.13 16.17 14.44
CA VAL A 138 1.81 16.99 13.43
C VAL A 138 2.46 16.08 12.40
N VAL A 139 2.24 16.37 11.12
CA VAL A 139 2.83 15.62 10.01
C VAL A 139 4.17 16.25 9.65
N MET A 140 5.23 15.43 9.65
CA MET A 140 6.57 15.86 9.24
C MET A 140 7.22 14.80 8.37
N SER A 141 8.04 15.22 7.40
CA SER A 141 8.82 14.27 6.59
C SER A 141 10.13 13.87 7.26
N HIS A 142 10.73 14.72 8.10
CA HIS A 142 11.98 14.44 8.80
C HIS A 142 11.86 14.84 10.27
N GLY A 143 12.29 13.97 11.18
CA GLY A 143 12.16 14.15 12.63
C GLY A 143 13.09 15.19 13.28
N TYR A 144 13.52 16.21 12.52
CA TYR A 144 14.35 17.27 13.07
C TYR A 144 13.46 18.43 13.52
N ALA A 145 13.14 18.44 14.81
CA ALA A 145 12.65 19.63 15.48
C ALA A 145 13.91 20.45 15.90
N GLY A 146 13.92 21.76 15.66
CA GLY A 146 15.09 22.61 15.91
C GLY A 146 15.56 22.64 17.37
N ASP A 147 16.66 23.36 17.65
CA ASP A 147 17.23 23.47 19.00
C ASP A 147 16.16 23.87 20.04
N GLY A 148 15.94 23.02 21.04
CA GLY A 148 14.92 23.21 22.07
C GLY A 148 13.56 22.57 21.77
N SER A 149 13.46 21.78 20.71
CA SER A 149 12.28 20.98 20.39
C SER A 149 12.66 19.54 20.01
N ALA A 150 11.76 18.58 20.24
CA ALA A 150 11.93 17.18 19.86
C ALA A 150 10.68 16.69 19.12
N PHE A 151 10.87 15.85 18.12
CA PHE A 151 9.78 15.19 17.39
C PHE A 151 9.74 13.71 17.72
N VAL A 152 8.58 13.22 18.15
CA VAL A 152 8.34 11.81 18.45
C VAL A 152 7.36 11.25 17.40
N PRO A 153 7.80 10.34 16.51
CA PRO A 153 6.91 9.74 15.52
C PRO A 153 5.94 8.76 16.20
N VAL A 154 4.66 8.83 15.84
CA VAL A 154 3.61 7.91 16.32
C VAL A 154 3.21 6.94 15.21
N ILE A 155 2.91 7.45 14.02
CA ILE A 155 2.60 6.66 12.83
C ILE A 155 3.58 7.03 11.73
N GLN A 156 4.34 6.05 11.25
CA GLN A 156 5.28 6.22 10.16
C GLN A 156 4.69 5.68 8.87
N VAL A 157 4.65 6.54 7.84
CA VAL A 157 4.08 6.21 6.53
C VAL A 157 5.19 6.22 5.49
N PRO A 158 5.36 5.13 4.71
CA PRO A 158 6.47 4.98 3.79
C PRO A 158 6.37 5.88 2.54
N GLY A 159 5.19 6.40 2.22
CA GLY A 159 4.99 7.19 1.01
C GLY A 159 3.63 7.86 0.90
N LEU A 160 3.47 8.59 -0.19
CA LEU A 160 2.24 9.29 -0.56
C LEU A 160 1.63 8.63 -1.80
N ALA A 161 0.31 8.51 -1.84
CA ALA A 161 -0.43 7.91 -2.93
C ALA A 161 -1.12 8.99 -3.79
N VAL A 162 -0.89 8.94 -5.11
CA VAL A 162 -1.64 9.72 -6.10
C VAL A 162 -2.90 8.93 -6.45
N ILE A 163 -4.05 9.45 -6.04
CA ILE A 163 -5.33 8.82 -6.27
C ILE A 163 -6.10 9.54 -7.36
N GLN A 164 -6.63 8.77 -8.29
CA GLN A 164 -7.49 9.25 -9.37
C GLN A 164 -8.85 8.54 -9.30
N ARG A 165 -9.87 9.22 -9.80
CA ARG A 165 -11.19 8.60 -9.96
C ARG A 165 -11.12 7.58 -11.11
N LYS A 166 -11.56 6.36 -10.84
CA LYS A 166 -11.74 5.33 -11.86
C LYS A 166 -12.88 5.76 -12.78
N THR A 167 -12.56 6.18 -14.00
CA THR A 167 -13.58 6.43 -15.02
C THR A 167 -14.00 5.10 -15.62
N GLU A 168 -15.28 4.74 -15.47
CA GLU A 168 -15.82 3.60 -16.22
C GLU A 168 -15.64 3.85 -17.72
N PRO A 169 -15.23 2.84 -18.49
CA PRO A 169 -15.14 2.98 -19.93
C PRO A 169 -16.55 3.27 -20.46
N GLU A 170 -16.74 4.44 -21.08
CA GLU A 170 -17.99 4.70 -21.81
C GLU A 170 -18.23 3.55 -22.78
N LEU A 171 -19.47 3.06 -22.88
CA LEU A 171 -19.83 1.85 -23.62
C LEU A 171 -19.36 1.86 -25.10
N GLY A 172 -19.08 3.04 -25.67
CA GLY A 172 -18.51 3.23 -27.02
C GLY A 172 -17.02 3.59 -27.08
N ALA A 173 -16.34 3.79 -25.95
CA ALA A 173 -14.92 4.13 -25.93
C ALA A 173 -14.05 2.94 -26.37
N MET A 174 -14.43 1.72 -25.98
CA MET A 174 -13.74 0.51 -26.42
C MET A 174 -13.96 0.25 -27.92
N GLU A 175 -15.13 0.60 -28.46
CA GLU A 175 -15.41 0.55 -29.91
C GLU A 175 -14.51 1.51 -30.68
N LYS A 176 -14.38 2.76 -30.20
CA LYS A 176 -13.45 3.74 -30.79
C LYS A 176 -12.00 3.25 -30.75
N VAL A 177 -11.55 2.71 -29.62
CA VAL A 177 -10.18 2.16 -29.50
C VAL A 177 -9.95 1.06 -30.50
N MET A 178 -10.85 0.07 -30.59
CA MET A 178 -10.70 -1.02 -31.55
C MET A 178 -10.62 -0.51 -32.99
N ALA A 179 -11.43 0.50 -33.35
CA ALA A 179 -11.36 1.11 -34.67
C ALA A 179 -10.01 1.82 -34.89
N PHE A 180 -9.57 2.66 -33.95
CA PHE A 180 -8.29 3.38 -34.07
C PHE A 180 -7.08 2.43 -34.09
N SER A 181 -7.04 1.37 -33.28
CA SER A 181 -5.94 0.39 -33.29
C SER A 181 -5.81 -0.35 -34.64
N VAL A 182 -6.94 -0.63 -35.31
CA VAL A 182 -6.91 -1.22 -36.67
C VAL A 182 -6.31 -0.22 -37.67
N PHE A 183 -6.65 1.07 -37.56
CA PHE A 183 -6.09 2.10 -38.44
C PHE A 183 -4.62 2.42 -38.12
N ASP A 184 -4.20 2.39 -36.86
CA ASP A 184 -2.80 2.59 -36.46
C ASP A 184 -1.89 1.45 -36.97
N SER A 185 -2.45 0.26 -37.16
CA SER A 185 -1.80 -0.87 -37.82
C SER A 185 -1.62 -0.70 -39.35
N TRP A 186 -1.77 0.52 -39.89
CA TRP A 186 -1.62 0.82 -41.31
C TRP A 186 -0.30 0.35 -41.98
N PRO A 187 0.88 0.30 -41.32
CA PRO A 187 2.10 -0.14 -41.99
C PRO A 187 2.02 -1.63 -42.37
N ILE A 188 1.42 -2.45 -41.50
CA ILE A 188 1.22 -3.89 -41.77
C ILE A 188 0.19 -4.07 -42.88
N MET A 189 -0.88 -3.27 -42.88
CA MET A 189 -1.87 -3.26 -43.98
C MET A 189 -1.25 -2.82 -45.31
N ALA A 190 -0.36 -1.83 -45.31
CA ALA A 190 0.33 -1.38 -46.51
C ALA A 190 1.27 -2.47 -47.06
N ILE A 191 2.06 -3.12 -46.20
CA ILE A 191 2.94 -4.22 -46.59
C ILE A 191 2.14 -5.40 -47.13
N SER A 192 1.04 -5.79 -46.46
CA SER A 192 0.20 -6.90 -46.91
C SER A 192 -0.49 -6.61 -48.25
N ALA A 193 -0.93 -5.36 -48.49
CA ALA A 193 -1.47 -4.94 -49.77
C ALA A 193 -0.42 -5.02 -50.90
N VAL A 194 0.80 -4.54 -50.65
CA VAL A 194 1.91 -4.62 -51.61
C VAL A 194 2.26 -6.08 -51.93
N LEU A 195 2.37 -6.94 -50.91
CA LEU A 195 2.65 -8.36 -51.08
C LEU A 195 1.54 -9.06 -51.88
N THR A 196 0.27 -8.71 -51.62
CA THR A 196 -0.89 -9.27 -52.35
C THR A 196 -0.84 -8.88 -53.83
N ILE A 197 -0.51 -7.61 -54.14
CA ILE A 197 -0.37 -7.13 -55.51
C ILE A 197 0.79 -7.85 -56.23
N LEU A 198 1.93 -8.00 -55.56
CA LEU A 198 3.08 -8.73 -56.13
C LEU A 198 2.75 -10.20 -56.37
N ALA A 199 2.10 -10.86 -55.41
CA ALA A 199 1.67 -12.25 -55.56
C ALA A 199 0.63 -12.42 -56.68
N ALA A 200 -0.27 -11.46 -56.84
CA ALA A 200 -1.25 -11.43 -57.93
C ALA A 200 -0.61 -11.31 -59.31
N LEU A 201 0.43 -10.47 -59.45
CA LEU A 201 1.20 -10.36 -60.69
C LEU A 201 1.95 -11.66 -61.00
N LEU A 202 2.59 -12.25 -59.98
CA LEU A 202 3.36 -13.49 -60.12
C LEU A 202 2.46 -14.67 -60.46
N ILE A 203 1.33 -14.86 -59.78
CA ILE A 203 0.42 -15.98 -60.05
C ILE A 203 -0.21 -15.86 -61.43
N TRP A 204 -0.60 -14.66 -61.84
CA TRP A 204 -1.11 -14.41 -63.18
C TRP A 204 -0.06 -14.74 -64.23
N PHE A 205 1.16 -14.21 -64.09
CA PHE A 205 2.24 -14.50 -65.04
C PHE A 205 2.57 -15.99 -65.15
N LEU A 206 2.59 -16.71 -64.01
CA LEU A 206 2.93 -18.13 -63.97
C LEU A 206 1.81 -19.05 -64.48
N ASP A 207 0.54 -18.72 -64.20
CA ASP A 207 -0.58 -19.64 -64.45
C ASP A 207 -1.39 -19.31 -65.72
N THR A 208 -1.30 -18.08 -66.25
CA THR A 208 -2.09 -17.65 -67.41
C THR A 208 -1.83 -18.47 -68.68
N SER A 209 -0.65 -19.06 -68.83
CA SER A 209 -0.36 -19.92 -69.99
C SER A 209 -1.00 -21.31 -69.91
N ALA A 210 -1.26 -21.82 -68.71
CA ALA A 210 -1.79 -23.17 -68.48
C ALA A 210 -3.27 -23.17 -68.05
N ASN A 211 -3.78 -22.05 -67.56
CA ASN A 211 -5.10 -21.94 -66.93
C ASN A 211 -5.81 -20.66 -67.38
N SER A 212 -6.04 -20.51 -68.69
CA SER A 212 -6.72 -19.34 -69.26
C SER A 212 -8.19 -19.20 -68.86
N GLU A 213 -8.81 -20.26 -68.32
CA GLU A 213 -10.19 -20.24 -67.82
C GLU A 213 -10.32 -19.49 -66.49
N GLU A 214 -9.41 -19.71 -65.54
CA GLU A 214 -9.45 -19.07 -64.22
C GLU A 214 -8.55 -17.82 -64.15
N PHE A 215 -7.46 -17.79 -64.92
CA PHE A 215 -6.54 -16.65 -65.04
C PHE A 215 -6.38 -16.20 -66.51
N PRO A 216 -7.34 -15.43 -67.06
CA PRO A 216 -7.36 -15.03 -68.46
C PRO A 216 -6.11 -14.25 -68.91
N HIS A 217 -5.80 -14.32 -70.21
CA HIS A 217 -4.68 -13.56 -70.82
C HIS A 217 -4.85 -12.04 -70.76
N GLY A 218 -6.09 -11.55 -70.67
CA GLY A 218 -6.35 -10.12 -70.52
C GLY A 218 -5.83 -9.62 -69.17
N PHE A 219 -4.86 -8.70 -69.19
CA PHE A 219 -4.15 -8.21 -68.00
C PHE A 219 -5.11 -7.84 -66.85
N TRP A 220 -6.08 -6.97 -67.10
CA TRP A 220 -6.99 -6.48 -66.05
C TRP A 220 -7.87 -7.56 -65.43
N GLN A 221 -8.31 -8.55 -66.22
CA GLN A 221 -9.15 -9.65 -65.74
C GLN A 221 -8.32 -10.71 -65.01
N GLY A 222 -7.17 -11.08 -65.57
CA GLY A 222 -6.27 -12.07 -64.98
C GLY A 222 -5.58 -11.55 -63.70
N PHE A 223 -5.10 -10.31 -63.71
CA PHE A 223 -4.56 -9.66 -62.51
C PHE A 223 -5.63 -9.48 -61.42
N GLY A 224 -6.85 -9.04 -61.78
CA GLY A 224 -7.95 -8.93 -60.83
C GLY A 224 -8.30 -10.27 -60.15
N ASN A 225 -8.34 -11.35 -60.94
CA ASN A 225 -8.51 -12.71 -60.41
C ASN A 225 -7.32 -13.14 -59.53
N GLY A 226 -6.09 -12.74 -59.90
CA GLY A 226 -4.88 -12.95 -59.10
C GLY A 226 -4.90 -12.21 -57.76
N VAL A 227 -5.38 -10.97 -57.73
CA VAL A 227 -5.53 -10.17 -56.48
C VAL A 227 -6.56 -10.80 -55.58
N TRP A 228 -7.71 -11.21 -56.12
CA TRP A 228 -8.73 -11.93 -55.36
C TRP A 228 -8.16 -13.22 -54.76
N TRP A 229 -7.49 -14.05 -55.57
CA TRP A 229 -6.85 -15.28 -55.11
C TRP A 229 -5.79 -15.03 -54.03
N ALA A 230 -4.89 -14.07 -54.24
CA ALA A 230 -3.83 -13.74 -53.29
C ALA A 230 -4.42 -13.23 -51.95
N PHE A 231 -5.47 -12.41 -51.99
CA PHE A 231 -6.13 -11.88 -50.80
C PHE A 231 -6.83 -12.97 -49.97
N ILE A 232 -7.65 -13.82 -50.60
CA ILE A 232 -8.40 -14.87 -49.88
C ILE A 232 -7.48 -15.97 -49.34
N THR A 233 -6.32 -16.18 -49.98
CA THR A 233 -5.32 -17.17 -49.52
C THR A 233 -4.47 -16.62 -48.39
N MET A 234 -4.07 -15.33 -48.44
CA MET A 234 -3.37 -14.66 -47.34
C MET A 234 -4.24 -14.57 -46.07
N THR A 235 -5.54 -14.30 -46.22
CA THR A 235 -6.51 -14.23 -45.11
C THR A 235 -6.99 -15.61 -44.64
N THR A 236 -6.45 -16.70 -45.20
CA THR A 236 -6.81 -18.10 -44.88
C THR A 236 -8.27 -18.48 -45.17
N LEU A 237 -9.05 -17.61 -45.81
CA LEU A 237 -10.44 -17.90 -46.20
C LEU A 237 -10.51 -19.03 -47.24
N GLY A 238 -9.66 -18.95 -48.27
CA GLY A 238 -9.41 -20.03 -49.21
C GLY A 238 -10.67 -20.65 -49.82
N TYR A 239 -11.55 -19.85 -50.43
CA TYR A 239 -12.82 -20.33 -51.01
C TYR A 239 -12.65 -21.46 -52.05
N GLY A 240 -11.46 -21.59 -52.67
CA GLY A 240 -11.17 -22.64 -53.64
C GLY A 240 -11.88 -22.45 -54.98
N ASP A 241 -12.42 -21.26 -55.24
CA ASP A 241 -13.08 -20.85 -56.47
C ASP A 241 -12.10 -20.69 -57.64
N ARG A 242 -10.83 -20.41 -57.34
CA ARG A 242 -9.73 -20.30 -58.30
C ARG A 242 -8.50 -20.99 -57.73
N THR A 243 -7.82 -21.77 -58.57
CA THR A 243 -6.68 -22.59 -58.14
C THR A 243 -5.59 -22.63 -59.22
N PRO A 244 -4.30 -22.52 -58.83
CA PRO A 244 -3.22 -22.64 -59.79
C PRO A 244 -3.11 -24.06 -60.36
N LYS A 245 -3.09 -24.18 -61.69
CA LYS A 245 -2.99 -25.49 -62.36
C LYS A 245 -1.57 -25.83 -62.81
N SER A 246 -0.76 -24.84 -63.17
CA SER A 246 0.63 -25.04 -63.60
C SER A 246 1.55 -25.43 -62.44
N ASP A 247 2.52 -26.30 -62.72
CA ASP A 247 3.52 -26.73 -61.72
C ASP A 247 4.33 -25.57 -61.10
N PRO A 248 4.81 -24.56 -61.86
CA PRO A 248 5.47 -23.41 -61.25
C PRO A 248 4.53 -22.54 -60.39
N ALA A 249 3.25 -22.39 -60.79
CA ALA A 249 2.29 -21.65 -59.98
C ALA A 249 1.92 -22.38 -58.69
N LYS A 250 1.85 -23.72 -58.70
CA LYS A 250 1.68 -24.54 -57.49
C LYS A 250 2.87 -24.40 -56.53
N ALA A 251 4.09 -24.44 -57.05
CA ALA A 251 5.30 -24.24 -56.24
C ALA A 251 5.30 -22.84 -55.58
N PHE A 252 4.94 -21.81 -56.35
CA PHE A 252 4.77 -20.45 -55.82
C PHE A 252 3.66 -20.38 -54.76
N ALA A 253 2.51 -21.02 -55.01
CA ALA A 253 1.38 -21.01 -54.07
C ALA A 253 1.74 -21.61 -52.71
N ILE A 254 2.56 -22.66 -52.67
CA ILE A 254 3.06 -23.24 -51.40
C ILE A 254 3.85 -22.20 -50.61
N VAL A 255 4.75 -21.46 -51.26
CA VAL A 255 5.53 -20.39 -50.61
C VAL A 255 4.61 -19.25 -50.17
N TRP A 256 3.66 -18.86 -51.02
CA TRP A 256 2.68 -17.82 -50.71
C TRP A 256 1.82 -18.18 -49.49
N PHE A 257 1.39 -19.43 -49.34
CA PHE A 257 0.65 -19.86 -48.15
C PHE A 257 1.45 -19.66 -46.86
N LEU A 258 2.75 -20.01 -46.86
CA LEU A 258 3.62 -19.81 -45.70
C LEU A 258 3.81 -18.31 -45.39
N VAL A 259 4.06 -17.50 -46.42
CA VAL A 259 4.22 -16.04 -46.27
C VAL A 259 2.92 -15.42 -45.78
N GLY A 260 1.79 -15.79 -46.36
CA GLY A 260 0.46 -15.31 -45.98
C GLY A 260 0.12 -15.63 -44.53
N LEU A 261 0.43 -16.85 -44.07
CA LEU A 261 0.25 -17.25 -42.67
C LEU A 261 1.07 -16.37 -41.72
N VAL A 262 2.34 -16.11 -42.06
CA VAL A 262 3.20 -15.23 -41.25
C VAL A 262 2.67 -13.80 -41.23
N VAL A 263 2.28 -13.24 -42.38
CA VAL A 263 1.75 -11.86 -42.48
C VAL A 263 0.44 -11.73 -41.68
N PHE A 264 -0.46 -12.70 -41.78
CA PHE A 264 -1.70 -12.72 -41.01
C PHE A 264 -1.44 -12.84 -39.51
N ALA A 265 -0.49 -13.68 -39.10
CA ALA A 265 -0.10 -13.81 -37.69
C ALA A 265 0.50 -12.50 -37.14
N LEU A 266 1.34 -11.81 -37.92
CA LEU A 266 1.90 -10.50 -37.53
C LEU A 266 0.81 -9.44 -37.36
N PHE A 267 -0.16 -9.40 -38.28
CA PHE A 267 -1.30 -8.49 -38.17
C PHE A 267 -2.13 -8.78 -36.91
N SER A 268 -2.50 -10.05 -36.67
CA SER A 268 -3.27 -10.43 -35.48
C SER A 268 -2.50 -10.16 -34.18
N SER A 269 -1.17 -10.34 -34.18
CA SER A 269 -0.31 -10.07 -33.02
C SER A 269 -0.19 -8.58 -32.72
N GLY A 270 -0.09 -7.73 -33.76
CA GLY A 270 -0.06 -6.28 -33.60
C GLY A 270 -1.35 -5.77 -32.96
N LEU A 271 -2.50 -6.17 -33.54
CA LEU A 271 -3.81 -5.79 -33.03
C LEU A 271 -4.03 -6.22 -31.56
N SER A 272 -3.59 -7.43 -31.20
CA SER A 272 -3.69 -7.92 -29.82
C SER A 272 -2.80 -7.15 -28.85
N SER A 273 -1.63 -6.70 -29.30
CA SER A 273 -0.67 -5.94 -28.46
C SER A 273 -1.19 -4.55 -28.15
N ASP A 274 -1.73 -3.86 -29.16
CA ASP A 274 -2.32 -2.53 -29.00
C ASP A 274 -3.53 -2.58 -28.04
N LEU A 275 -4.38 -3.59 -28.20
CA LEU A 275 -5.53 -3.79 -27.31
C LEU A 275 -5.09 -4.05 -25.86
N THR A 276 -4.08 -4.88 -25.69
CA THR A 276 -3.53 -5.21 -24.37
C THR A 276 -2.92 -3.97 -23.71
N LEU A 277 -2.25 -3.11 -24.48
CA LEU A 277 -1.71 -1.85 -23.98
C LEU A 277 -2.81 -0.93 -23.47
N VAL A 278 -3.93 -0.80 -24.20
CA VAL A 278 -5.06 0.04 -23.76
C VAL A 278 -5.71 -0.53 -22.50
N VAL A 279 -5.92 -1.85 -22.43
CA VAL A 279 -6.49 -2.49 -21.24
C VAL A 279 -5.55 -2.35 -20.03
N SER A 280 -4.24 -2.60 -20.22
CA SER A 280 -3.24 -2.47 -19.17
C SER A 280 -3.11 -1.04 -18.64
N LYS A 281 -3.38 -0.04 -19.49
CA LYS A 281 -3.36 1.38 -19.10
C LYS A 281 -4.65 1.86 -18.45
N GLY A 282 -5.61 0.98 -18.19
CA GLY A 282 -6.89 1.34 -17.55
C GLY A 282 -7.94 1.88 -18.52
N GLY A 283 -7.77 1.64 -19.82
CA GLY A 283 -8.75 1.95 -20.85
C GLY A 283 -8.47 3.22 -21.68
N PRO A 284 -9.32 3.50 -22.70
CA PRO A 284 -9.16 4.59 -23.65
C PRO A 284 -8.93 5.96 -23.03
N ALA A 285 -9.77 6.33 -22.06
CA ALA A 285 -9.78 7.67 -21.48
C ALA A 285 -8.48 8.00 -20.75
N LYS A 286 -7.83 6.98 -20.17
CA LYS A 286 -6.57 7.14 -19.45
C LYS A 286 -5.36 7.15 -20.38
N ALA A 287 -5.40 6.35 -21.46
CA ALA A 287 -4.39 6.39 -22.52
C ALA A 287 -4.41 7.73 -23.30
N GLU A 288 -5.58 8.35 -23.51
CA GLU A 288 -5.70 9.64 -24.20
C GLU A 288 -5.16 10.82 -23.36
N LYS A 289 -5.29 10.74 -22.03
CA LYS A 289 -4.77 11.75 -21.09
C LYS A 289 -3.26 11.61 -20.81
N GLU A 290 -2.61 10.59 -21.36
CA GLU A 290 -1.19 10.33 -21.13
C GLU A 290 -0.32 11.40 -21.80
N GLY A 291 0.49 12.10 -20.99
CA GLY A 291 1.31 13.23 -21.44
C GLY A 291 0.65 14.62 -21.28
N GLN A 292 -0.61 14.69 -20.83
CA GLN A 292 -1.20 15.95 -20.38
C GLN A 292 -0.87 16.21 -18.91
N VAL A 293 -0.66 17.48 -18.58
CA VAL A 293 -0.48 17.90 -17.19
C VAL A 293 -1.84 17.83 -16.50
N LEU A 294 -1.99 16.93 -15.51
CA LEU A 294 -3.24 16.72 -14.79
C LEU A 294 -3.37 17.71 -13.62
N ASN A 295 -4.60 18.08 -13.26
CA ASN A 295 -4.83 18.94 -12.11
C ASN A 295 -4.84 18.10 -10.83
N ILE A 296 -3.88 18.37 -9.96
CA ILE A 296 -3.78 17.71 -8.65
C ILE A 296 -4.19 18.67 -7.53
N ALA A 297 -4.84 18.14 -6.50
CA ALA A 297 -5.13 18.87 -5.27
C ALA A 297 -4.51 18.19 -4.04
N THR A 298 -4.21 18.99 -3.02
CA THR A 298 -3.60 18.55 -1.76
C THR A 298 -4.25 19.23 -0.57
N LEU A 299 -3.86 18.84 0.64
CA LEU A 299 -4.14 19.61 1.85
C LEU A 299 -3.29 20.89 1.88
N GLN A 300 -3.81 21.94 2.52
CA GLN A 300 -3.09 23.20 2.74
C GLN A 300 -1.95 23.01 3.73
N ASN A 301 -0.81 23.69 3.49
CA ASN A 301 0.37 23.68 4.36
C ASN A 301 0.87 22.26 4.74
N SER A 302 0.70 21.29 3.84
CA SER A 302 0.99 19.88 4.11
C SER A 302 2.26 19.39 3.40
N THR A 303 2.79 18.25 3.82
CA THR A 303 3.95 17.64 3.15
C THR A 303 3.66 17.22 1.71
N GLU A 304 2.42 16.86 1.43
CA GLU A 304 1.91 16.50 0.10
C GLU A 304 2.03 17.69 -0.86
N ARG A 305 1.64 18.89 -0.43
CA ARG A 305 1.82 20.12 -1.21
C ARG A 305 3.28 20.32 -1.63
N ASP A 306 4.20 20.20 -0.67
CA ASP A 306 5.63 20.37 -0.91
C ASP A 306 6.17 19.34 -1.90
N VAL A 307 5.68 18.09 -1.83
CA VAL A 307 6.06 17.03 -2.76
C VAL A 307 5.55 17.32 -4.16
N VAL A 308 4.32 17.82 -4.32
CA VAL A 308 3.80 18.22 -5.62
C VAL A 308 4.67 19.31 -6.24
N LEU A 309 4.93 20.38 -5.49
CA LEU A 309 5.69 21.54 -5.96
C LEU A 309 7.17 21.24 -6.25
N ARG A 310 7.76 20.21 -5.65
CA ARG A 310 9.18 19.88 -5.84
C ARG A 310 9.44 18.72 -6.80
N LYS A 311 8.57 17.70 -6.81
CA LYS A 311 8.83 16.41 -7.50
C LYS A 311 7.85 16.10 -8.62
N LEU A 312 6.63 16.66 -8.62
CA LEU A 312 5.56 16.27 -9.53
C LEU A 312 5.10 17.37 -10.51
N MET A 313 5.73 18.55 -10.50
CA MET A 313 5.35 19.66 -11.40
C MET A 313 5.53 19.38 -12.89
N ASP A 314 6.27 18.33 -13.25
CA ASP A 314 6.45 17.89 -14.64
C ASP A 314 5.20 17.20 -15.20
N ARG A 315 4.39 16.56 -14.35
CA ARG A 315 3.18 15.81 -14.74
C ARG A 315 1.89 16.35 -14.16
N PHE A 316 1.97 17.12 -13.08
CA PHE A 316 0.80 17.62 -12.36
C PHE A 316 0.90 19.13 -12.11
N ASN A 317 -0.22 19.82 -12.32
CA ASN A 317 -0.38 21.21 -11.93
C ASN A 317 -1.20 21.28 -10.63
N LEU A 318 -0.68 21.98 -9.63
CA LEU A 318 -1.38 22.16 -8.36
C LEU A 318 -2.52 23.16 -8.55
N SER A 319 -3.76 22.67 -8.66
CA SER A 319 -4.91 23.50 -9.04
C SER A 319 -5.67 24.06 -7.85
N ALA A 320 -5.74 23.31 -6.75
CA ALA A 320 -6.54 23.67 -5.58
C ALA A 320 -5.98 23.03 -4.30
N GLU A 321 -6.27 23.66 -3.17
CA GLU A 321 -5.83 23.22 -1.85
C GLU A 321 -6.98 23.29 -0.85
N PHE A 322 -7.10 22.28 -0.01
CA PHE A 322 -8.22 22.14 0.93
C PHE A 322 -7.74 21.98 2.37
N ASN A 323 -8.58 22.35 3.33
CA ASN A 323 -8.24 22.23 4.75
C ASN A 323 -8.55 20.85 5.32
N THR A 324 -9.50 20.12 4.73
CA THR A 324 -9.92 18.81 5.22
C THR A 324 -9.92 17.77 4.11
N ILE A 325 -9.68 16.52 4.48
CA ILE A 325 -9.63 15.39 3.55
C ILE A 325 -11.00 15.10 2.94
N GLU A 326 -12.09 15.36 3.66
CA GLU A 326 -13.46 15.18 3.17
C GLU A 326 -13.75 16.11 1.98
N GLN A 327 -13.31 17.38 2.07
CA GLN A 327 -13.46 18.34 0.97
C GLN A 327 -12.60 17.92 -0.23
N LEU A 328 -11.37 17.50 0.03
CA LEU A 328 -10.43 17.03 -1.00
C LEU A 328 -11.03 15.83 -1.78
N VAL A 329 -11.56 14.84 -1.07
CA VAL A 329 -12.19 13.65 -1.65
C VAL A 329 -13.49 13.99 -2.38
N ALA A 330 -14.32 14.88 -1.83
CA ALA A 330 -15.55 15.33 -2.49
C ALA A 330 -15.26 16.01 -3.84
N MET A 331 -14.21 16.81 -3.91
CA MET A 331 -13.78 17.49 -5.14
C MET A 331 -13.25 16.52 -6.20
N LEU A 332 -12.56 15.46 -5.77
CA LEU A 332 -12.17 14.35 -6.64
C LEU A 332 -13.38 13.56 -7.15
N LYS A 333 -14.34 13.22 -6.28
CA LYS A 333 -15.58 12.51 -6.67
C LYS A 333 -16.37 13.31 -7.71
N ASN A 334 -16.51 14.61 -7.51
CA ASN A 334 -17.17 15.53 -8.45
C ASN A 334 -16.38 15.74 -9.76
N GLY A 335 -15.10 15.35 -9.83
CA GLY A 335 -14.27 15.50 -11.03
C GLY A 335 -13.82 16.92 -11.30
N THR A 336 -13.83 17.78 -10.28
CA THR A 336 -13.28 19.14 -10.37
C THR A 336 -11.76 19.14 -10.43
N VAL A 337 -11.14 18.10 -9.86
CA VAL A 337 -9.71 17.81 -9.90
C VAL A 337 -9.53 16.42 -10.49
N ASP A 338 -8.44 16.22 -11.22
CA ASP A 338 -8.14 14.94 -11.88
C ASP A 338 -7.51 13.94 -10.90
N ALA A 339 -6.70 14.45 -9.96
CA ALA A 339 -6.00 13.65 -8.96
C ALA A 339 -5.94 14.34 -7.60
N ILE A 340 -5.71 13.55 -6.55
CA ILE A 340 -5.33 14.05 -5.21
C ILE A 340 -4.06 13.34 -4.76
N LEU A 341 -3.22 14.04 -3.99
CA LEU A 341 -2.08 13.42 -3.31
C LEU A 341 -2.40 13.36 -1.81
N ILE A 342 -2.42 12.14 -1.27
CA ILE A 342 -2.68 11.89 0.15
C ILE A 342 -1.75 10.83 0.70
N ASP A 343 -1.66 10.77 2.02
CA ASP A 343 -1.00 9.71 2.79
C ASP A 343 -1.46 8.30 2.33
N MET A 344 -0.52 7.36 2.17
CA MET A 344 -0.79 5.98 1.74
C MET A 344 -1.74 5.20 2.68
N TYR A 345 -1.78 5.53 3.97
CA TYR A 345 -2.67 4.89 4.93
C TYR A 345 -4.06 5.52 4.98
N ALA A 346 -4.23 6.75 4.49
CA ALA A 346 -5.54 7.41 4.52
C ALA A 346 -6.64 6.62 3.78
N PRO A 347 -6.43 6.04 2.57
CA PRO A 347 -7.46 5.24 1.91
C PRO A 347 -7.82 3.96 2.64
N VAL A 348 -6.88 3.40 3.40
CA VAL A 348 -7.08 2.17 4.18
C VAL A 348 -7.84 2.47 5.47
N ARG A 349 -7.50 3.59 6.14
CA ARG A 349 -8.06 3.98 7.43
C ARG A 349 -9.39 4.74 7.32
N ARG A 350 -9.60 5.48 6.23
CA ARG A 350 -10.81 6.29 5.97
C ARG A 350 -11.74 5.59 4.99
N LEU A 351 -12.20 4.40 5.36
CA LEU A 351 -13.17 3.63 4.57
C LEU A 351 -14.50 4.39 4.37
N ASP A 352 -14.84 5.34 5.25
CA ASP A 352 -15.97 6.26 5.11
C ASP A 352 -15.86 7.14 3.84
N LEU A 353 -14.64 7.53 3.47
CA LEU A 353 -14.36 8.33 2.28
C LEU A 353 -14.03 7.46 1.06
N PHE A 354 -13.23 6.43 1.28
CA PHE A 354 -12.66 5.53 0.28
C PHE A 354 -13.37 4.17 0.25
N ASN A 355 -14.70 4.17 0.30
CA ASN A 355 -15.48 2.95 0.12
C ASN A 355 -15.62 2.58 -1.37
N GLY A 356 -15.47 1.28 -1.67
CA GLY A 356 -15.73 0.73 -3.01
C GLY A 356 -14.61 0.95 -4.03
N THR A 357 -14.95 0.83 -5.32
CA THR A 357 -13.99 0.72 -6.43
C THR A 357 -13.97 1.93 -7.37
N TRP A 358 -14.52 3.08 -6.93
CA TRP A 358 -14.63 4.30 -7.72
C TRP A 358 -13.31 5.07 -7.88
N PHE A 359 -12.25 4.65 -7.20
CA PHE A 359 -10.92 5.27 -7.24
C PHE A 359 -9.85 4.21 -7.50
N GLU A 360 -8.68 4.67 -7.95
CA GLU A 360 -7.49 3.85 -8.13
C GLU A 360 -6.24 4.62 -7.69
N VAL A 361 -5.26 3.89 -7.14
CA VAL A 361 -3.93 4.42 -6.84
C VAL A 361 -3.10 4.32 -8.12
N THR A 362 -2.70 5.48 -8.65
CA THR A 362 -2.01 5.57 -9.95
C THR A 362 -0.49 5.64 -9.83
N GLU A 363 0.00 6.31 -8.80
CA GLU A 363 1.42 6.45 -8.52
C GLU A 363 1.63 6.46 -7.01
N ILE A 364 2.70 5.82 -6.54
CA ILE A 364 3.15 5.93 -5.15
C ILE A 364 4.46 6.70 -5.17
N VAL A 365 4.49 7.82 -4.45
CA VAL A 365 5.68 8.63 -4.28
C VAL A 365 6.37 8.22 -2.99
N GLU A 366 7.52 7.57 -3.13
CA GLU A 366 8.40 7.23 -2.01
C GLU A 366 8.86 8.52 -1.31
N LYS A 367 8.28 8.77 -0.16
CA LYS A 367 8.59 9.90 0.71
C LYS A 367 8.06 9.57 2.10
N GLU A 368 8.98 9.20 2.99
CA GLU A 368 8.62 8.94 4.38
C GLU A 368 8.06 10.20 5.02
N ILE A 369 6.88 10.04 5.61
CA ILE A 369 6.22 11.03 6.47
C ILE A 369 5.85 10.36 7.78
N SER A 370 5.71 11.15 8.83
CA SER A 370 5.31 10.65 10.13
C SER A 370 4.29 11.58 10.76
N HIS A 371 3.19 11.01 11.23
CA HIS A 371 2.28 11.67 12.16
C HIS A 371 2.87 11.51 13.55
N GLY A 372 3.15 12.62 14.22
CA GLY A 372 3.86 12.57 15.49
C GLY A 372 3.53 13.71 16.43
N ILE A 373 4.34 13.80 17.49
CA ILE A 373 4.21 14.76 18.58
C ILE A 373 5.43 15.68 18.54
N ILE A 374 5.21 16.98 18.57
CA ILE A 374 6.28 17.97 18.79
C ILE A 374 6.28 18.38 20.25
N LEU A 375 7.43 18.25 20.89
CA LEU A 375 7.70 18.62 22.27
C LEU A 375 8.57 19.87 22.29
N ASN A 376 8.09 20.95 22.89
CA ASN A 376 8.77 22.24 22.98
C ASN A 376 9.22 22.54 24.41
N GLY A 377 10.52 22.83 24.56
CA GLY A 377 11.15 23.17 25.83
C GLY A 377 11.54 21.96 26.68
N ASP A 378 12.50 22.18 27.58
CA ASP A 378 13.19 21.10 28.33
C ASP A 378 12.25 20.16 29.08
N LYS A 379 11.16 20.72 29.64
CA LYS A 379 10.17 19.94 30.39
C LYS A 379 9.40 18.96 29.49
N ALA A 380 8.96 19.40 28.32
CA ALA A 380 8.24 18.53 27.40
C ALA A 380 9.20 17.50 26.78
N MET A 381 10.41 17.92 26.39
CA MET A 381 11.42 17.04 25.81
C MET A 381 11.84 15.90 26.75
N ALA A 382 11.81 16.13 28.07
CA ALA A 382 12.08 15.09 29.07
C ALA A 382 11.09 13.89 29.00
N LEU A 383 9.91 14.08 28.41
CA LEU A 383 8.91 13.04 28.20
C LEU A 383 9.14 12.24 26.90
N GLY A 384 9.98 12.72 25.99
CA GLY A 384 10.11 12.16 24.63
C GLY A 384 10.47 10.68 24.60
N LYS A 385 11.42 10.24 25.43
CA LYS A 385 11.83 8.83 25.52
C LYS A 385 10.72 7.92 26.06
N ASP A 386 10.02 8.38 27.09
CA ASP A 386 8.94 7.62 27.70
C ASP A 386 7.76 7.50 26.72
N LEU A 387 7.50 8.54 25.92
CA LEU A 387 6.53 8.51 24.83
C LEU A 387 6.94 7.52 23.74
N GLU A 388 8.19 7.57 23.25
CA GLU A 388 8.68 6.61 22.24
C GLU A 388 8.56 5.17 22.72
N GLU A 389 8.90 4.90 23.98
CA GLU A 389 8.77 3.59 24.58
C GLU A 389 7.32 3.17 24.75
N ALA A 390 6.43 4.06 25.21
CA ALA A 390 5.01 3.79 25.34
C ALA A 390 4.35 3.52 23.98
N ILE A 391 4.66 4.32 22.95
CA ILE A 391 4.14 4.15 21.58
C ILE A 391 4.54 2.78 21.02
N ARG A 392 5.80 2.39 21.23
CA ARG A 392 6.32 1.09 20.77
C ARG A 392 5.76 -0.08 21.56
N ASN A 393 5.60 0.05 22.88
CA ASN A 393 5.12 -1.03 23.74
C ASN A 393 3.62 -1.27 23.57
N ASP A 394 2.84 -0.21 23.37
CA ASP A 394 1.40 -0.30 23.15
C ASP A 394 1.05 -0.67 21.70
N ASP A 395 2.02 -0.66 20.79
CA ASP A 395 1.87 -0.88 19.34
C ASP A 395 0.79 0.03 18.72
N VAL A 396 0.92 1.33 19.01
CA VAL A 396 -0.10 2.34 18.67
C VAL A 396 -0.38 2.38 17.17
N GLN A 397 0.66 2.27 16.34
CA GLN A 397 0.51 2.32 14.89
C GLN A 397 -0.36 1.17 14.36
N SER A 398 -0.06 -0.07 14.74
CA SER A 398 -0.80 -1.22 14.24
C SER A 398 -2.24 -1.18 14.72
N LYS A 399 -2.47 -0.92 16.02
CA LYS A 399 -3.82 -0.85 16.60
C LYS A 399 -4.66 0.26 15.98
N PHE A 400 -4.09 1.43 15.73
CA PHE A 400 -4.83 2.54 15.14
C PHE A 400 -5.15 2.31 13.65
N LEU A 401 -4.30 1.59 12.92
CA LEU A 401 -4.50 1.35 11.49
C LEU A 401 -5.44 0.18 11.20
N VAL A 402 -5.63 -0.74 12.15
CA VAL A 402 -6.59 -1.84 12.05
C VAL A 402 -7.97 -1.34 12.47
N HIS A 403 -8.99 -1.58 11.65
CA HIS A 403 -10.38 -1.35 12.06
C HIS A 403 -10.80 -2.46 13.03
N GLU A 404 -11.33 -2.10 14.20
CA GLU A 404 -11.93 -3.01 15.20
C GLU A 404 -13.25 -3.67 14.70
N ASN A 405 -13.26 -4.22 13.49
CA ASN A 405 -14.31 -5.14 13.03
C ASN A 405 -13.97 -6.61 13.35
N GLU A 406 -12.88 -6.87 14.06
CA GLU A 406 -12.64 -8.14 14.72
C GLU A 406 -12.97 -7.98 16.21
N GLU A 407 -14.27 -7.93 16.53
CA GLU A 407 -14.71 -8.39 17.84
C GLU A 407 -14.32 -9.87 17.92
N GLU A 408 -13.27 -10.16 18.69
CA GLU A 408 -12.97 -11.49 19.17
C GLU A 408 -14.26 -12.05 19.82
N GLU A 409 -14.92 -12.99 19.14
CA GLU A 409 -15.94 -13.86 19.74
C GLU A 409 -15.28 -14.73 20.82
N ASP A 410 -15.13 -14.18 22.04
CA ASP A 410 -14.93 -14.98 23.25
C ASP A 410 -16.28 -15.55 23.70
N HIS A 411 -16.81 -16.51 22.93
CA HIS A 411 -17.92 -17.35 23.35
C HIS A 411 -17.60 -18.83 23.12
N GLY A 412 -17.49 -19.54 24.23
CA GLY A 412 -17.12 -20.95 24.28
C GLY A 412 -18.08 -21.89 23.54
N HIS A 413 -17.51 -23.01 23.13
CA HIS A 413 -18.14 -24.30 22.88
C HIS A 413 -19.60 -24.29 22.39
N HIS A 414 -19.80 -24.40 21.07
CA HIS A 414 -20.61 -25.49 20.54
C HIS A 414 -20.34 -25.73 19.05
N GLU A 415 -20.00 -26.97 18.70
CA GLU A 415 -20.01 -27.49 17.34
C GLU A 415 -21.42 -27.38 16.73
N THR A 416 -21.55 -26.82 15.53
CA THR A 416 -22.34 -27.38 14.43
C THR A 416 -21.99 -26.72 13.10
N HIS A 417 -21.72 -27.55 12.10
CA HIS A 417 -21.46 -27.22 10.71
C HIS A 417 -22.62 -26.41 10.06
N GLU A 418 -22.31 -25.44 9.19
CA GLU A 418 -22.61 -25.47 7.74
C GLU A 418 -22.17 -24.18 7.00
N GLU A 419 -21.53 -24.39 5.84
CA GLU A 419 -21.40 -23.55 4.63
C GLU A 419 -20.51 -22.27 4.64
N GLU A 420 -19.27 -22.42 4.16
CA GLU A 420 -18.35 -21.33 3.76
C GLU A 420 -18.46 -21.02 2.25
N GLU A 421 -18.70 -19.75 1.91
CA GLU A 421 -18.31 -19.13 0.63
C GLU A 421 -16.91 -18.51 0.81
N GLU A 422 -15.91 -19.01 0.08
CA GLU A 422 -14.53 -18.50 0.07
C GLU A 422 -14.41 -17.22 -0.78
N GLU A 423 -14.25 -16.04 -0.16
CA GLU A 423 -13.51 -14.92 -0.76
C GLU A 423 -12.08 -14.90 -0.22
N SER A 424 -11.11 -15.00 -1.14
CA SER A 424 -9.69 -15.13 -0.87
C SER A 424 -9.07 -13.81 -0.37
N GLY A 425 -8.91 -13.68 0.94
CA GLY A 425 -8.02 -12.70 1.58
C GLY A 425 -6.56 -13.18 1.61
N LEU A 426 -5.65 -12.38 1.06
CA LEU A 426 -4.21 -12.55 1.19
C LEU A 426 -3.79 -12.28 2.65
N VAL A 427 -3.34 -13.32 3.36
CA VAL A 427 -2.75 -13.20 4.70
C VAL A 427 -1.25 -12.95 4.56
N PHE A 428 -0.77 -11.79 4.99
CA PHE A 428 0.65 -11.47 5.16
C PHE A 428 1.13 -11.95 6.54
N PHE A 429 2.28 -12.63 6.58
CA PHE A 429 2.91 -13.11 7.81
C PHE A 429 3.54 -11.97 8.63
N GLU A 430 3.24 -11.92 9.92
CA GLU A 430 3.96 -11.12 10.93
C GLU A 430 5.33 -11.72 11.29
N PRO A 431 6.35 -10.89 11.58
CA PRO A 431 7.58 -11.35 12.22
C PRO A 431 7.48 -11.26 13.74
N ARG A 432 7.54 -12.40 14.45
CA ARG A 432 7.71 -12.38 15.92
C ARG A 432 9.16 -12.09 16.32
N LYS A 433 9.28 -11.28 17.38
CA LYS A 433 10.52 -10.88 18.07
C LYS A 433 11.26 -12.08 18.71
N ASN A 434 12.58 -11.90 18.78
CA ASN A 434 13.57 -12.79 19.38
C ASN A 434 13.25 -13.23 20.83
N HIS A 435 13.23 -14.55 21.04
CA HIS A 435 13.67 -15.16 22.29
C HIS A 435 14.50 -16.41 21.95
N CYS A 436 15.69 -16.52 22.55
CA CYS A 436 16.54 -17.69 22.44
C CYS A 436 15.99 -18.80 23.35
N GLU A 437 15.31 -19.79 22.78
CA GLU A 437 15.13 -21.11 23.43
C GLU A 437 15.30 -22.24 22.39
N ASP A 438 16.17 -23.17 22.78
CA ASP A 438 16.55 -24.52 22.31
C ASP A 438 16.36 -24.99 20.85
N GLU A 439 17.49 -25.39 20.27
CA GLU A 439 17.73 -26.02 18.95
C GLU A 439 16.97 -27.36 18.73
N GLN A 440 16.26 -27.87 19.75
CA GLN A 440 15.47 -29.11 19.67
C GLN A 440 14.02 -28.90 19.19
N ASP A 441 13.42 -27.73 19.39
CA ASP A 441 12.04 -27.46 18.97
C ASP A 441 11.94 -27.04 17.49
N MET A 442 12.99 -26.39 16.96
CA MET A 442 13.11 -26.09 15.53
C MET A 442 13.09 -27.35 14.65
N ARG A 443 13.67 -28.47 15.10
CA ARG A 443 13.63 -29.73 14.34
C ARG A 443 12.23 -30.36 14.32
N LYS A 444 11.49 -30.29 15.43
CA LYS A 444 10.10 -30.76 15.48
C LYS A 444 9.19 -29.90 14.62
N LEU A 445 9.34 -28.59 14.66
CA LEU A 445 8.59 -27.66 13.81
C LEU A 445 8.87 -27.88 12.33
N VAL A 446 10.13 -28.11 11.95
CA VAL A 446 10.49 -28.40 10.54
C VAL A 446 9.92 -29.74 10.09
N GLU A 447 9.94 -30.78 10.94
CA GLU A 447 9.34 -32.09 10.61
C GLU A 447 7.81 -32.02 10.51
N GLU A 448 7.17 -31.28 11.41
CA GLU A 448 5.72 -31.08 11.42
C GLU A 448 5.26 -30.25 10.21
N PHE A 449 6.01 -29.19 9.88
CA PHE A 449 5.78 -28.38 8.67
C PHE A 449 6.00 -29.20 7.39
N HIS A 450 7.02 -30.07 7.32
CA HIS A 450 7.22 -30.94 6.16
C HIS A 450 6.08 -31.94 5.99
N LYS A 451 5.55 -32.47 7.10
CA LYS A 451 4.45 -33.43 7.09
C LYS A 451 3.14 -32.77 6.64
N ASP A 452 2.87 -31.55 7.08
CA ASP A 452 1.68 -30.80 6.69
C ASP A 452 1.76 -30.29 5.25
N PHE A 453 2.94 -29.85 4.81
CA PHE A 453 3.18 -29.48 3.42
C PHE A 453 2.99 -30.67 2.48
N THR A 454 3.49 -31.85 2.85
CA THR A 454 3.35 -33.07 2.05
C THR A 454 1.89 -33.54 1.97
N ASN A 455 1.14 -33.45 3.08
CA ASN A 455 -0.28 -33.79 3.11
C ASN A 455 -1.13 -32.81 2.27
N THR A 456 -0.81 -31.52 2.31
CA THR A 456 -1.49 -30.49 1.53
C THR A 456 -1.20 -30.65 0.03
N TYR A 457 0.05 -30.94 -0.33
CA TYR A 457 0.46 -31.25 -1.70
C TYR A 457 -0.24 -32.51 -2.25
N GLU A 458 -0.36 -33.57 -1.45
CA GLU A 458 -1.11 -34.78 -1.80
C GLU A 458 -2.61 -34.50 -2.03
N ARG A 459 -3.25 -33.67 -1.19
CA ARG A 459 -4.65 -33.26 -1.35
C ARG A 459 -4.86 -32.45 -2.64
N LEU A 460 -3.99 -31.48 -2.92
CA LEU A 460 -4.04 -30.68 -4.15
C LEU A 460 -3.79 -31.55 -5.39
N ARG A 461 -2.87 -32.51 -5.33
CA ARG A 461 -2.61 -33.46 -6.42
C ARG A 461 -3.80 -34.42 -6.67
N LYS A 462 -4.58 -34.77 -5.64
CA LYS A 462 -5.82 -35.54 -5.78
C LYS A 462 -6.94 -34.67 -6.40
N LYS A 463 -7.11 -33.42 -5.96
CA LYS A 463 -8.06 -32.46 -6.55
C LYS A 463 -7.72 -32.16 -8.02
N ALA A 464 -6.46 -31.94 -8.36
CA ALA A 464 -6.02 -31.72 -9.74
C ALA A 464 -6.29 -32.94 -10.65
N ARG A 465 -6.07 -34.18 -10.16
CA ARG A 465 -6.43 -35.39 -10.91
C ARG A 465 -7.94 -35.54 -11.13
N LEU A 466 -8.76 -35.09 -10.17
CA LEU A 466 -10.22 -35.02 -10.31
C LEU A 466 -10.63 -33.98 -11.35
N ILE A 467 -10.04 -32.78 -11.34
CA ILE A 467 -10.30 -31.74 -12.34
C ILE A 467 -9.90 -32.20 -13.74
N VAL A 468 -8.76 -32.88 -13.90
CA VAL A 468 -8.36 -33.46 -15.19
C VAL A 468 -9.32 -34.57 -15.65
N LYS A 469 -9.82 -35.42 -14.73
CA LYS A 469 -10.87 -36.41 -15.05
C LYS A 469 -12.20 -35.76 -15.43
N LEU A 470 -12.60 -34.68 -14.76
CA LEU A 470 -13.82 -33.92 -15.05
C LEU A 470 -13.70 -33.19 -16.40
N LYS A 471 -12.54 -32.63 -16.72
CA LYS A 471 -12.27 -31.99 -18.02
C LYS A 471 -12.28 -33.01 -19.18
N LYS A 472 -11.78 -34.23 -18.94
CA LYS A 472 -11.83 -35.34 -19.90
C LYS A 472 -13.25 -35.91 -20.07
N SER A 473 -14.07 -35.88 -19.02
CA SER A 473 -15.49 -36.23 -19.08
C SER A 473 -16.31 -35.19 -19.86
N SER A 474 -16.06 -33.90 -19.62
CA SER A 474 -16.67 -32.78 -20.35
C SER A 474 -16.40 -32.85 -21.86
N GLN A 475 -15.14 -33.11 -22.27
CA GLN A 475 -14.80 -33.30 -23.69
C GLN A 475 -15.51 -34.49 -24.34
N ASN A 476 -15.74 -35.59 -23.60
CA ASN A 476 -16.48 -36.74 -24.12
C ASN A 476 -17.97 -36.45 -24.31
N VAL A 477 -18.57 -35.62 -23.45
CA VAL A 477 -19.96 -35.16 -23.60
C VAL A 477 -20.09 -34.24 -24.81
N THR A 478 -19.16 -33.30 -25.03
CA THR A 478 -19.16 -32.44 -26.23
C THR A 478 -18.99 -33.25 -27.51
N LYS A 479 -18.13 -34.29 -27.49
CA LYS A 479 -17.95 -35.22 -28.62
C LYS A 479 -19.21 -36.05 -28.88
N PHE A 480 -19.93 -36.48 -27.84
CA PHE A 480 -21.18 -37.22 -27.96
C PHE A 480 -22.30 -36.35 -28.58
N PHE A 481 -22.42 -35.08 -28.17
CA PHE A 481 -23.39 -34.16 -28.77
C PHE A 481 -23.06 -33.81 -30.22
N LEU A 482 -21.77 -33.66 -30.57
CA LEU A 482 -21.35 -33.45 -31.97
C LEU A 482 -21.62 -34.69 -32.84
N LEU A 483 -21.39 -35.90 -32.33
CA LEU A 483 -21.70 -37.15 -33.04
C LEU A 483 -23.22 -37.30 -33.25
N LYS A 484 -24.04 -36.97 -32.24
CA LYS A 484 -25.50 -37.01 -32.34
C LYS A 484 -26.03 -35.98 -33.34
N LYS A 485 -25.39 -34.81 -33.44
CA LYS A 485 -25.70 -33.78 -34.44
C LYS A 485 -25.33 -34.23 -35.86
N GLN A 486 -24.19 -34.91 -36.05
CA GLN A 486 -23.78 -35.50 -37.34
C GLN A 486 -24.70 -36.65 -37.78
N ILE A 487 -25.14 -37.49 -36.85
CA ILE A 487 -26.08 -38.59 -37.16
C ILE A 487 -27.47 -38.04 -37.54
N MET A 488 -27.96 -37.00 -36.85
CA MET A 488 -29.24 -36.37 -37.20
C MET A 488 -29.19 -35.61 -38.53
N THR A 489 -28.07 -34.97 -38.88
CA THR A 489 -27.93 -34.31 -40.19
C THR A 489 -27.82 -35.31 -41.34
N LYS A 490 -27.17 -36.47 -41.11
CA LYS A 490 -27.13 -37.54 -42.11
C LYS A 490 -28.52 -38.17 -42.34
N HIS A 491 -29.28 -38.43 -41.27
CA HIS A 491 -30.66 -38.92 -41.39
C HIS A 491 -31.63 -37.91 -42.02
N MET A 492 -31.40 -36.59 -41.88
CA MET A 492 -32.19 -35.58 -42.60
C MET A 492 -31.87 -35.52 -44.09
N ASN A 493 -30.61 -35.65 -44.49
CA ASN A 493 -30.24 -35.70 -45.91
C ASN A 493 -30.72 -36.98 -46.60
N ASP A 494 -30.64 -38.14 -45.94
CA ASP A 494 -31.16 -39.40 -46.48
C ASP A 494 -32.71 -39.37 -46.66
N TYR A 495 -33.42 -38.52 -45.89
CA TYR A 495 -34.88 -38.32 -46.02
C TYR A 495 -35.26 -37.33 -47.13
N GLU A 496 -34.37 -36.39 -47.48
CA GLU A 496 -34.55 -35.46 -48.61
C GLU A 496 -34.23 -36.16 -49.95
N GLU A 497 -33.21 -37.02 -50.01
CA GLU A 497 -32.89 -37.80 -51.22
C GLU A 497 -33.97 -38.84 -51.56
N ALA A 498 -34.68 -39.39 -50.57
CA ALA A 498 -35.79 -40.32 -50.77
C ALA A 498 -37.10 -39.66 -51.27
N LYS A 499 -37.16 -38.32 -51.35
CA LYS A 499 -38.31 -37.57 -51.91
C LYS A 499 -38.12 -37.15 -53.36
N ILE A 500 -36.94 -37.37 -53.93
CA ILE A 500 -36.56 -36.95 -55.29
C ILE A 500 -36.56 -38.15 -56.27
N TRP A 501 -36.96 -39.34 -55.81
CA TRP A 501 -37.16 -40.54 -56.65
C TRP A 501 -38.61 -41.02 -56.65
#